data_AF-A0A7C1K229-F1
#
_entry.id   AF-A0A7C1K229-F1
#
_cell.length_a   1.000
_cell.length_b   1.000
_cell.length_c   1.000
_cell.angle_alpha   90.00
_cell.angle_beta   90.00
_cell.angle_gamma   90.00
#
_symmetry.space_group_name_H-M   'P 1'
#
loop_
_entity.id
_entity.type
_entity.pdbx_description
1 polymer ?
#
loop_
_entity_poly.entity_id
_entity_poly.type
_entity_poly.pdbx_seq_one_letter_code
_entity_poly.pdbx_strand_id
1 'polypeptide(L)'
;MASIVLAAGLAAGQAQERVAPTRSYLTAFAPFYDGEYKDALVLIERYPLFGVGFTGAPDLDIYLGVSMLYLIIAENMGLIGLGMFLAVMIGFFVIAWKAWRSGLSVKMEALLLGYTGAVLGALVSGVFDHYWFNMTYPHMTVLFWLYIGMATATALIHAKQPQARLADGAPLTGRIEG
;
A
#
# COMPACT_ATOMS: atom_id res chain seq x y z
N MET A 1 -11.16 61.59 -20.36
CA MET A 1 -10.37 60.61 -21.13
C MET A 1 -9.15 60.08 -20.37
N ALA A 2 -8.45 60.88 -19.54
CA ALA A 2 -7.27 60.43 -18.79
C ALA A 2 -7.55 59.44 -17.63
N SER A 3 -8.73 59.48 -17.00
CA SER A 3 -9.03 58.67 -15.79
C SER A 3 -9.35 57.19 -16.07
N ILE A 4 -9.81 56.85 -17.28
CA ILE A 4 -10.18 55.47 -17.64
C ILE A 4 -8.93 54.64 -17.97
N VAL A 5 -7.91 55.24 -18.57
CA VAL A 5 -6.63 54.58 -18.88
C VAL A 5 -5.85 54.29 -17.60
N LEU A 6 -5.93 55.16 -16.59
CA LEU A 6 -5.28 54.95 -15.29
C LEU A 6 -5.93 53.79 -14.51
N ALA A 7 -7.26 53.68 -14.54
CA ALA A 7 -8.00 52.60 -13.88
C ALA A 7 -7.75 51.22 -14.54
N ALA A 8 -7.64 51.18 -15.87
CA ALA A 8 -7.30 49.96 -16.61
C ALA A 8 -5.83 49.53 -16.37
N GLY A 9 -4.90 50.49 -16.28
CA GLY A 9 -3.50 50.23 -15.95
C GLY A 9 -3.29 49.71 -14.52
N LEU A 10 -4.04 50.25 -13.56
CA LEU A 10 -4.04 49.77 -12.16
C LEU A 10 -4.66 48.36 -12.05
N ALA A 11 -5.78 48.09 -12.71
CA ALA A 11 -6.39 46.76 -12.70
C ALA A 11 -5.51 45.68 -13.39
N ALA A 12 -4.82 46.03 -14.48
CA ALA A 12 -3.86 45.14 -15.14
C ALA A 12 -2.60 44.92 -14.28
N GLY A 13 -2.12 45.95 -13.57
CA GLY A 13 -1.02 45.84 -12.61
C GLY A 13 -1.34 44.91 -11.44
N GLN A 14 -2.54 45.03 -10.86
CA GLN A 14 -2.99 44.17 -9.75
C GLN A 14 -3.28 42.73 -10.17
N ALA A 15 -3.73 42.50 -11.41
CA ALA A 15 -3.86 41.16 -11.97
C ALA A 15 -2.48 40.52 -12.20
N GLN A 16 -1.49 41.28 -12.65
CA GLN A 16 -0.13 40.79 -12.88
C GLN A 16 0.63 40.48 -11.57
N GLU A 17 0.43 41.29 -10.52
CA GLU A 17 0.94 41.00 -9.16
C GLU A 17 0.31 39.75 -8.54
N ARG A 18 -0.96 39.44 -8.86
CA ARG A 18 -1.62 38.22 -8.37
C ARG A 18 -1.23 36.94 -9.13
N VAL A 19 -0.72 37.05 -10.35
CA VAL A 19 -0.29 35.90 -11.18
C VAL A 19 1.22 35.66 -11.11
N ALA A 20 2.01 36.68 -10.73
CA ALA A 20 3.44 36.55 -10.44
C ALA A 20 3.80 35.45 -9.43
N PRO A 21 3.09 35.27 -8.29
CA PRO A 21 3.39 34.18 -7.37
C PRO A 21 3.13 32.80 -8.01
N THR A 22 2.11 32.65 -8.86
CA THR A 22 1.71 31.34 -9.44
C THR A 22 2.79 30.72 -10.32
N ARG A 23 3.59 31.54 -11.02
CA ARG A 23 4.77 31.04 -11.77
C ARG A 23 5.89 30.57 -10.84
N SER A 24 6.05 31.21 -9.68
CA SER A 24 7.05 30.82 -8.67
C SER A 24 6.71 29.45 -8.08
N TYR A 25 5.43 29.15 -7.82
CA TYR A 25 4.99 27.84 -7.36
C TYR A 25 5.27 26.73 -8.39
N LEU A 26 5.01 26.96 -9.68
CA LEU A 26 5.27 25.95 -10.73
C LEU A 26 6.77 25.70 -10.95
N THR A 27 7.61 26.72 -10.85
CA THR A 27 9.08 26.58 -10.93
C THR A 27 9.71 26.02 -9.66
N ALA A 28 9.05 26.14 -8.50
CA ALA A 28 9.48 25.55 -7.24
C ALA A 28 9.04 24.09 -7.07
N PHE A 29 7.92 23.69 -7.69
CA PHE A 29 7.38 22.34 -7.61
C PHE A 29 8.16 21.31 -8.44
N ALA A 30 8.62 21.68 -9.64
CA ALA A 30 9.32 20.74 -10.52
C ALA A 30 10.65 20.20 -9.93
N PRO A 31 11.49 21.03 -9.27
CA PRO A 31 12.67 20.54 -8.55
C PRO A 31 12.34 19.78 -7.27
N PHE A 32 11.21 20.09 -6.63
CA PHE A 32 10.77 19.47 -5.37
C PHE A 32 10.44 17.98 -5.58
N TYR A 33 9.61 17.66 -6.58
CA TYR A 33 9.23 16.28 -6.89
C TYR A 33 10.42 15.40 -7.29
N ASP A 34 11.37 15.94 -8.08
CA ASP A 34 12.59 15.23 -8.48
C ASP A 34 13.63 15.08 -7.35
N GLY A 35 13.54 15.92 -6.31
CA GLY A 35 14.41 15.88 -5.12
C GLY A 35 14.00 14.78 -4.15
N GLU A 36 12.69 14.60 -3.94
CA GLU A 36 12.13 13.66 -2.97
C GLU A 36 12.52 12.20 -3.25
N TYR A 37 12.42 11.75 -4.51
CA TYR A 37 12.87 10.40 -4.91
C TYR A 37 14.39 10.23 -4.79
N LYS A 38 15.18 11.29 -4.99
CA LYS A 38 16.64 11.21 -4.87
C LYS A 38 17.07 11.14 -3.41
N ASP A 39 16.43 11.91 -2.55
CA ASP A 39 16.69 11.91 -1.11
C ASP A 39 16.36 10.54 -0.49
N ALA A 40 15.26 9.93 -0.91
CA ALA A 40 14.90 8.55 -0.59
C ALA A 40 15.99 7.53 -0.97
N LEU A 41 16.49 7.63 -2.21
CA LEU A 41 17.53 6.73 -2.71
C LEU A 41 18.85 6.91 -1.95
N VAL A 42 19.24 8.14 -1.61
CA VAL A 42 20.43 8.43 -0.79
C VAL A 42 20.29 7.80 0.60
N LEU A 43 19.09 7.81 1.18
CA LEU A 43 18.84 7.21 2.49
C LEU A 43 18.96 5.68 2.44
N ILE A 44 18.38 5.06 1.40
CA ILE A 44 18.51 3.61 1.15
C ILE A 44 19.98 3.24 0.92
N GLU A 45 20.74 4.05 0.17
CA GLU A 45 22.17 3.80 -0.06
C GLU A 45 22.98 3.89 1.23
N ARG A 46 22.64 4.85 2.11
CA ARG A 46 23.35 5.05 3.38
C ARG A 46 22.97 4.03 4.45
N TYR A 47 21.73 3.54 4.46
CA TYR A 47 21.20 2.58 5.45
C TYR A 47 20.45 1.40 4.79
N PRO A 48 21.12 0.59 3.95
CA PRO A 48 20.45 -0.34 3.02
C PRO A 48 19.78 -1.53 3.68
N LEU A 49 20.25 -1.98 4.84
CA LEU A 49 19.77 -3.23 5.44
C LEU A 49 18.52 -3.03 6.30
N PHE A 50 18.59 -2.12 7.27
CA PHE A 50 17.53 -1.92 8.27
C PHE A 50 16.83 -0.56 8.14
N GLY A 51 17.27 0.30 7.22
CA GLY A 51 16.75 1.65 7.12
C GLY A 51 17.04 2.47 8.37
N VAL A 52 16.31 3.56 8.52
CA VAL A 52 16.48 4.52 9.63
C VAL A 52 15.41 4.39 10.72
N GLY A 53 14.38 3.57 10.50
CA GLY A 53 13.23 3.44 11.42
C GLY A 53 13.56 2.83 12.78
N PHE A 54 14.76 2.24 12.93
CA PHE A 54 15.23 1.63 14.18
C PHE A 54 16.37 2.42 14.86
N THR A 55 16.90 3.48 14.23
CA THR A 55 18.13 4.16 14.68
C THR A 55 17.88 5.50 15.38
N GLY A 56 16.63 5.86 15.68
CA GLY A 56 16.29 7.03 16.50
C GLY A 56 16.76 8.37 15.91
N ALA A 57 16.75 8.51 14.58
CA ALA A 57 17.11 9.76 13.92
C ALA A 57 16.10 10.87 14.30
N PRO A 58 16.55 12.10 14.62
CA PRO A 58 15.67 13.18 15.06
C PRO A 58 14.86 13.71 13.87
N ASP A 59 13.57 13.91 14.10
CA ASP A 59 12.58 14.51 13.19
C ASP A 59 12.48 13.80 11.83
N LEU A 60 11.98 12.57 11.95
CA LEU A 60 11.26 11.79 10.96
C LEU A 60 9.96 12.53 10.58
N ASP A 61 10.08 13.77 10.07
CA ASP A 61 9.02 14.80 10.01
C ASP A 61 7.92 14.44 8.97
N ILE A 62 7.19 13.38 9.29
CA ILE A 62 5.80 13.06 8.98
C ILE A 62 5.42 12.81 7.50
N TYR A 63 6.14 13.25 6.47
CA TYR A 63 5.87 12.86 5.07
C TYR A 63 7.10 13.08 4.17
N LEU A 64 8.11 12.19 4.19
CA LEU A 64 9.18 12.21 3.19
C LEU A 64 8.56 11.93 1.81
N GLY A 65 8.28 13.02 1.10
CA GLY A 65 7.81 13.33 -0.26
C GLY A 65 7.49 12.27 -1.31
N VAL A 66 7.88 11.03 -1.10
CA VAL A 66 7.69 9.97 -2.07
C VAL A 66 6.27 9.43 -1.96
N SER A 67 5.52 9.61 -3.05
CA SER A 67 4.18 9.06 -3.21
C SER A 67 4.23 7.56 -3.55
N MET A 68 5.06 6.76 -2.86
CA MET A 68 5.25 5.33 -3.11
C MET A 68 5.44 4.55 -1.81
N LEU A 69 4.51 3.63 -1.54
CA LEU A 69 4.55 2.70 -0.42
C LEU A 69 5.89 1.96 -0.30
N TYR A 70 6.40 1.44 -1.41
CA TYR A 70 7.58 0.57 -1.43
C TYR A 70 8.86 1.31 -1.02
N LEU A 71 8.97 2.59 -1.39
CA LEU A 71 10.12 3.42 -1.03
C LEU A 71 10.08 3.77 0.46
N ILE A 72 8.91 4.09 1.01
CA ILE A 72 8.74 4.29 2.45
C ILE A 72 9.10 3.04 3.26
N ILE A 73 8.74 1.83 2.80
CA ILE A 73 9.15 0.58 3.46
C ILE A 73 10.68 0.43 3.40
N ALA A 74 11.30 0.69 2.25
CA ALA A 74 12.75 0.58 2.08
C ALA A 74 13.52 1.61 2.92
N GLU A 75 13.03 2.83 3.07
CA GLU A 75 13.65 3.86 3.91
C GLU A 75 13.55 3.53 5.40
N ASN A 76 12.37 3.09 5.85
CA ASN A 76 12.12 2.83 7.28
C ASN A 76 12.68 1.50 7.75
N MET A 77 12.58 0.45 6.94
CA MET A 77 12.94 -0.92 7.32
C MET A 77 14.10 -1.50 6.49
N GLY A 78 14.64 -0.74 5.54
CA GLY A 78 15.67 -1.20 4.62
C GLY A 78 15.15 -2.15 3.55
N LEU A 79 16.06 -2.59 2.69
CA LEU A 79 15.77 -3.57 1.64
C LEU A 79 15.36 -4.93 2.20
N ILE A 80 15.77 -5.27 3.44
CA ILE A 80 15.34 -6.50 4.12
C ILE A 80 13.85 -6.41 4.44
N GLY A 81 13.39 -5.30 5.01
CA GLY A 81 11.97 -5.08 5.29
C GLY A 81 11.11 -5.11 4.03
N LEU A 82 11.55 -4.41 2.98
CA LEU A 82 10.89 -4.46 1.68
C LEU A 82 10.85 -5.87 1.10
N GLY A 83 11.98 -6.59 1.15
CA GLY A 83 12.08 -7.97 0.68
C GLY A 83 11.14 -8.92 1.42
N MET A 84 11.06 -8.82 2.74
CA MET A 84 10.12 -9.62 3.55
C MET A 84 8.67 -9.28 3.23
N PHE A 85 8.33 -8.00 3.09
CA PHE A 85 6.99 -7.57 2.71
C PHE A 85 6.57 -8.20 1.37
N LEU A 86 7.42 -8.08 0.35
CA LEU A 86 7.16 -8.67 -0.98
C LEU A 86 7.07 -10.20 -0.91
N ALA A 87 7.91 -10.87 -0.13
CA ALA A 87 7.84 -12.32 0.06
C ALA A 87 6.50 -12.75 0.68
N VAL A 88 6.01 -12.02 1.69
CA VAL A 88 4.69 -12.27 2.29
C VAL A 88 3.57 -12.06 1.27
N MET A 89 3.63 -10.98 0.47
CA MET A 89 2.63 -10.73 -0.59
C MET A 89 2.64 -11.82 -1.66
N ILE A 90 3.81 -12.26 -2.12
CA ILE A 90 3.95 -13.36 -3.08
C ILE A 90 3.37 -14.65 -2.49
N GLY A 91 3.73 -14.99 -1.24
CA GLY A 91 3.19 -16.16 -0.55
C GLY A 91 1.67 -16.12 -0.44
N PHE A 92 1.10 -14.96 -0.11
CA PHE A 92 -0.33 -14.73 -0.08
C PHE A 92 -1.00 -15.01 -1.45
N PHE A 93 -0.49 -14.42 -2.54
CA PHE A 93 -1.05 -14.66 -3.87
C PHE A 93 -0.89 -16.11 -4.33
N VAL A 94 0.21 -16.79 -3.96
CA VAL A 94 0.37 -18.22 -4.22
C VAL A 94 -0.69 -19.05 -3.50
N ILE A 95 -0.98 -18.75 -2.22
CA ILE A 95 -2.04 -19.43 -1.46
C ILE A 95 -3.40 -19.18 -2.12
N ALA A 96 -3.74 -17.92 -2.43
CA ALA A 96 -5.00 -17.56 -3.07
C ALA A 96 -5.16 -18.23 -4.44
N TRP A 97 -4.10 -18.23 -5.25
CA TRP A 97 -4.09 -18.89 -6.55
C TRP A 97 -4.32 -20.40 -6.44
N LYS A 98 -3.59 -21.08 -5.53
CA LYS A 98 -3.74 -22.52 -5.33
C LYS A 98 -5.15 -22.89 -4.86
N ALA A 99 -5.73 -22.10 -3.97
CA ALA A 99 -7.11 -22.28 -3.55
C ALA A 99 -8.07 -22.06 -4.73
N TRP A 100 -7.90 -20.99 -5.50
CA TRP A 100 -8.73 -20.75 -6.69
C TRP A 100 -8.73 -21.93 -7.66
N ARG A 101 -7.56 -22.52 -7.89
CA ARG A 101 -7.40 -23.69 -8.78
C ARG A 101 -7.89 -25.02 -8.18
N SER A 102 -8.24 -25.09 -6.89
CA SER A 102 -8.73 -26.33 -6.27
C SER A 102 -10.24 -26.58 -6.42
N GLY A 103 -10.96 -25.70 -7.13
CA GLY A 103 -12.40 -25.87 -7.39
C GLY A 103 -13.27 -25.43 -6.22
N LEU A 104 -13.20 -24.15 -5.85
CA LEU A 104 -14.09 -23.58 -4.83
C LEU A 104 -15.55 -23.61 -5.27
N SER A 105 -16.45 -23.59 -4.30
CA SER A 105 -17.85 -23.25 -4.57
C SER A 105 -17.96 -21.79 -5.01
N VAL A 106 -18.97 -21.47 -5.83
CA VAL A 106 -19.21 -20.13 -6.39
C VAL A 106 -19.14 -19.03 -5.32
N LYS A 107 -19.73 -19.27 -4.14
CA LYS A 107 -19.71 -18.32 -3.02
C LYS A 107 -18.30 -18.09 -2.49
N MET A 108 -17.53 -19.15 -2.27
CA MET A 108 -16.17 -19.04 -1.71
C MET A 108 -15.20 -18.46 -2.74
N GLU A 109 -15.39 -18.78 -4.02
CA GLU A 109 -14.63 -18.20 -5.12
C GLU A 109 -14.85 -16.68 -5.20
N ALA A 110 -16.10 -16.21 -5.13
CA ALA A 110 -16.42 -14.78 -5.13
C ALA A 110 -15.78 -14.04 -3.94
N LEU A 111 -15.81 -14.64 -2.74
CA LEU A 111 -15.16 -14.08 -1.56
C LEU A 111 -13.63 -14.02 -1.73
N LEU A 112 -13.01 -15.13 -2.15
CA LEU A 112 -11.57 -15.23 -2.32
C LEU A 112 -11.08 -14.20 -3.34
N LEU A 113 -11.71 -14.13 -4.52
CA LEU A 113 -11.33 -13.19 -5.58
C LEU A 113 -11.64 -11.75 -5.20
N GLY A 114 -12.74 -11.48 -4.50
CA GLY A 114 -13.08 -10.14 -4.02
C GLY A 114 -12.05 -9.60 -3.03
N TYR A 115 -11.69 -10.38 -2.00
CA TYR A 115 -10.67 -9.98 -1.03
C TYR A 115 -9.28 -9.89 -1.67
N THR A 116 -8.90 -10.87 -2.50
CA THR A 116 -7.60 -10.87 -3.19
C THR A 116 -7.48 -9.71 -4.18
N GLY A 117 -8.55 -9.38 -4.90
CA GLY A 117 -8.61 -8.25 -5.82
C GLY A 117 -8.51 -6.90 -5.11
N ALA A 118 -9.15 -6.75 -3.94
CA ALA A 118 -9.00 -5.56 -3.12
C ALA A 118 -7.56 -5.37 -2.62
N VAL A 119 -6.91 -6.45 -2.17
CA VAL A 119 -5.48 -6.42 -1.77
C VAL A 119 -4.59 -6.06 -2.96
N LEU A 120 -4.84 -6.65 -4.13
CA LEU A 120 -4.09 -6.30 -5.35
C LEU A 120 -4.27 -4.83 -5.73
N GLY A 121 -5.50 -4.32 -5.67
CA GLY A 121 -5.80 -2.90 -5.92
C GLY A 121 -5.06 -1.99 -4.94
N ALA A 122 -5.05 -2.33 -3.65
CA ALA A 122 -4.29 -1.59 -2.64
C ALA A 122 -2.78 -1.57 -2.97
N LEU A 123 -2.18 -2.73 -3.28
CA LEU A 123 -0.76 -2.83 -3.64
C LEU A 123 -0.41 -2.04 -4.91
N VAL A 124 -1.27 -2.08 -5.92
CA VAL A 124 -1.07 -1.30 -7.16
C VAL A 124 -1.22 0.20 -6.89
N SER A 125 -2.22 0.61 -6.11
CA SER A 125 -2.36 2.00 -5.71
C SER A 125 -1.19 2.48 -4.85
N GLY A 126 -0.56 1.57 -4.10
CA GLY A 126 0.67 1.82 -3.34
C GLY A 126 1.88 2.22 -4.20
N VAL A 127 1.83 2.03 -5.53
CA VAL A 127 2.82 2.57 -6.48
C VAL A 127 2.66 4.08 -6.68
N PHE A 128 1.49 4.63 -6.36
CA PHE A 128 1.18 6.04 -6.60
C PHE A 128 0.85 6.79 -5.29
N ASP A 129 0.84 6.07 -4.17
CA ASP A 129 0.49 6.62 -2.87
C ASP A 129 1.11 5.80 -1.72
N HIS A 130 1.29 6.42 -0.57
CA HIS A 130 1.73 5.78 0.66
C HIS A 130 0.67 5.84 1.79
N TYR A 131 -0.48 6.49 1.60
CA TYR A 131 -1.52 6.64 2.64
C TYR A 131 -2.01 5.32 3.24
N TRP A 132 -1.89 4.21 2.50
CA TRP A 132 -2.23 2.87 3.01
C TRP A 132 -1.44 2.44 4.24
N PHE A 133 -0.20 2.93 4.39
CA PHE A 133 0.71 2.58 5.48
C PHE A 133 1.17 3.81 6.24
N ASN A 134 0.24 4.72 6.50
CA ASN A 134 0.51 5.90 7.30
C ASN A 134 0.60 5.57 8.79
N MET A 135 1.73 5.85 9.44
CA MET A 135 1.92 5.62 10.88
C MET A 135 1.01 6.49 11.76
N THR A 136 0.60 7.68 11.31
CA THR A 136 -0.33 8.57 12.02
C THR A 136 -1.77 8.05 11.93
N TYR A 137 -2.11 7.37 10.84
CA TYR A 137 -3.47 6.93 10.53
C TYR A 137 -3.51 5.44 10.16
N PRO A 138 -3.34 4.54 11.15
CA PRO A 138 -3.12 3.10 10.88
C PRO A 138 -4.37 2.35 10.42
N HIS A 139 -5.53 3.01 10.31
CA HIS A 139 -6.80 2.36 9.99
C HIS A 139 -6.78 1.69 8.60
N MET A 140 -6.12 2.30 7.61
CA MET A 140 -5.96 1.70 6.28
C MET A 140 -5.07 0.46 6.33
N THR A 141 -3.99 0.51 7.11
CA THR A 141 -3.09 -0.63 7.36
C THR A 141 -3.85 -1.80 7.98
N VAL A 142 -4.70 -1.54 8.98
CA VAL A 142 -5.51 -2.57 9.63
C VAL A 142 -6.49 -3.22 8.65
N LEU A 143 -7.17 -2.43 7.82
CA LEU A 143 -8.07 -2.94 6.79
C LEU A 143 -7.34 -3.81 5.77
N PHE A 144 -6.15 -3.38 5.35
CA PHE A 144 -5.30 -4.15 4.44
C PHE A 144 -5.00 -5.55 5.00
N TRP A 145 -4.50 -5.62 6.24
CA TRP A 145 -4.21 -6.90 6.89
C TRP A 145 -5.46 -7.73 7.18
N LEU A 146 -6.59 -7.10 7.48
CA LEU A 146 -7.87 -7.79 7.65
C LEU A 146 -8.29 -8.48 6.36
N TYR A 147 -8.19 -7.83 5.21
CA TYR A 147 -8.56 -8.40 3.91
C TYR A 147 -7.65 -9.58 3.53
N ILE A 148 -6.35 -9.50 3.81
CA ILE A 148 -5.41 -10.62 3.67
C ILE A 148 -5.87 -11.80 4.55
N GLY A 149 -6.21 -11.52 5.81
CA GLY A 149 -6.72 -12.52 6.74
C GLY A 149 -7.99 -13.19 6.25
N MET A 150 -8.95 -12.42 5.72
CA MET A 150 -10.22 -12.93 5.20
C MET A 150 -10.03 -13.80 3.95
N ALA A 151 -9.19 -13.38 3.00
CA ALA A 151 -8.83 -14.19 1.83
C ALA A 151 -8.14 -15.50 2.25
N THR A 152 -7.18 -15.42 3.17
CA THR A 152 -6.45 -16.59 3.67
C THR A 152 -7.37 -17.55 4.43
N ALA A 153 -8.28 -17.04 5.27
CA ALA A 153 -9.27 -17.84 5.97
C ALA A 153 -10.20 -18.56 4.99
N THR A 154 -10.65 -17.89 3.92
CA THR A 154 -11.46 -18.50 2.86
C THR A 154 -10.73 -19.68 2.21
N ALA A 155 -9.45 -19.49 1.86
CA ALA A 155 -8.61 -20.53 1.28
C ALA A 155 -8.42 -21.73 2.25
N LEU A 156 -8.13 -21.46 3.53
CA LEU A 156 -7.88 -22.50 4.53
C LEU A 156 -9.15 -23.29 4.90
N ILE A 157 -10.31 -22.63 4.98
CA ILE A 157 -11.59 -23.30 5.24
C ILE A 157 -11.89 -24.28 4.10
N HIS A 158 -11.74 -23.83 2.84
CA HIS A 158 -11.95 -24.71 1.70
C HIS A 158 -11.02 -25.93 1.72
N ALA A 159 -9.74 -25.73 2.03
CA ALA A 159 -8.78 -26.84 2.12
C ALA A 159 -9.14 -27.90 3.18
N LYS A 160 -9.86 -27.52 4.24
CA LYS A 160 -10.28 -28.43 5.33
C LYS A 160 -11.59 -29.17 5.05
N GLN A 161 -12.47 -28.64 4.19
CA GLN A 161 -13.77 -29.24 3.90
C GLN A 161 -13.73 -30.68 3.34
N PRO A 162 -12.80 -31.03 2.42
CA PRO A 162 -12.67 -32.40 1.94
C PRO A 162 -12.34 -33.40 3.04
N GLN A 163 -11.50 -33.01 4.00
CA GLN A 163 -11.05 -33.88 5.10
C GLN A 163 -12.17 -34.14 6.11
N ALA A 164 -12.95 -33.11 6.46
CA ALA A 164 -14.09 -33.25 7.36
C ALA A 164 -15.15 -34.20 6.79
N ARG A 165 -15.45 -34.08 5.49
CA ARG A 165 -16.41 -34.97 4.80
C ARG A 165 -15.97 -36.45 4.83
N LEU A 166 -14.67 -36.71 4.72
CA LEU A 166 -14.12 -38.07 4.78
C LEU A 166 -14.15 -38.63 6.20
N ALA A 167 -13.96 -37.79 7.22
CA ALA A 167 -14.06 -38.19 8.62
C ALA A 167 -15.52 -38.49 9.05
N ASP A 168 -16.48 -37.67 8.61
CA ASP A 168 -17.90 -37.84 8.92
C ASP A 168 -18.54 -39.05 8.20
N GLY A 169 -17.98 -39.44 7.06
CA GLY A 169 -18.44 -40.59 6.26
C GLY A 169 -17.79 -41.93 6.64
N ALA A 170 -16.86 -41.96 7.61
CA ALA A 170 -16.22 -43.19 8.05
C ALA A 170 -17.19 -44.00 8.94
N PRO A 171 -17.53 -45.26 8.59
CA PRO A 171 -18.37 -46.09 9.44
C PRO A 171 -17.69 -46.33 10.80
N LEU A 172 -18.47 -46.27 11.90
CA LEU A 172 -18.03 -46.51 13.29
C LEU A 172 -17.59 -47.98 13.57
N THR A 173 -17.23 -48.73 12.55
CA THR A 173 -16.78 -50.12 12.67
C THR A 173 -15.38 -50.18 13.26
N GLY A 174 -15.28 -50.49 14.56
CA GLY A 174 -14.03 -51.00 15.14
C GLY A 174 -13.70 -50.67 16.60
N ARG A 175 -14.65 -50.25 17.45
CA ARG A 175 -14.41 -50.23 18.90
C ARG A 175 -15.49 -50.99 19.66
N ILE A 176 -15.55 -52.28 19.38
CA ILE A 176 -16.04 -53.33 20.27
C ILE A 176 -15.11 -54.53 20.04
N GLU A 177 -14.78 -55.25 21.12
CA GLU A 177 -13.86 -56.41 21.24
C GLU A 177 -12.38 -56.01 21.53
N GLY A 178 -11.83 -56.22 22.73
CA GLY A 178 -12.29 -56.97 23.92
C GLY A 178 -11.65 -56.48 25.22
#